data_AF-A0A0G1DU82-F1
#
_entry.id   AF-A0A0G1DU82-F1
#
_cell.length_a   1.000
_cell.length_b   1.000
_cell.length_c   1.000
_cell.angle_alpha   90.00
_cell.angle_beta   90.00
_cell.angle_gamma   90.00
#
_symmetry.space_group_name_H-M   'P 1'
#
loop_
_entity.id
_entity.type
_entity.pdbx_description
1 polymer ?
#
loop_
_entity_poly.entity_id
_entity_poly.type
_entity_poly.pdbx_seq_one_letter_code
_entity_poly.pdbx_strand_id
1 'polypeptide(L)'
;MIPKFRNIIMFIAIAAVFILIYVFFIKPSPEQENLVSTPSNASLPDVNNSGGETGMSSETSAVAKDFLALLLNVKNIKLNDVIFIDLAFNSLHDSSITLTPDGTEGRPNPFAQFGNDIVPTPPAPPAPPAPPTCTAPKVLNPSTNACVTPMTCTLPKVLDPLTNTCVTPPPNP
;
A
#
# COMPACT_ATOMS: atom_id res chain seq x y z
N MET A 1 -7.88 3.44 77.05
CA MET A 1 -7.29 4.04 75.82
C MET A 1 -6.10 4.88 76.23
N ILE A 2 -4.90 4.52 75.77
CA ILE A 2 -3.64 5.15 76.21
C ILE A 2 -3.57 6.55 75.58
N PRO A 3 -3.44 7.63 76.37
CA PRO A 3 -3.56 9.02 75.89
C PRO A 3 -2.54 9.40 74.79
N LYS A 4 -1.42 8.68 74.71
CA LYS A 4 -0.39 8.86 73.70
C LYS A 4 -0.88 8.62 72.26
N PHE A 5 -1.84 7.72 72.07
CA PHE A 5 -2.38 7.43 70.73
C PHE A 5 -3.24 8.57 70.16
N ARG A 6 -3.92 9.36 71.00
CA ARG A 6 -4.75 10.49 70.53
C ARG A 6 -3.91 11.59 69.88
N ASN A 7 -2.75 11.88 70.47
CA ASN A 7 -1.85 12.90 69.92
C ASN A 7 -1.23 12.45 68.59
N ILE A 8 -0.89 11.17 68.46
CA ILE A 8 -0.36 10.61 67.22
C ILE A 8 -1.39 10.71 66.08
N ILE A 9 -2.65 10.39 66.34
CA ILE A 9 -3.72 10.47 65.32
C ILE A 9 -3.93 11.93 64.87
N MET A 10 -3.90 12.89 65.78
CA MET A 10 -3.98 14.33 65.45
C MET A 10 -2.84 14.77 64.53
N PHE A 11 -1.60 14.35 64.79
CA PHE A 11 -0.46 14.68 63.93
C PHE A 11 -0.59 14.07 62.53
N ILE A 12 -1.05 12.83 62.42
CA ILE A 12 -1.26 12.17 61.12
C ILE A 12 -2.35 12.89 60.32
N ALA A 13 -3.46 13.28 60.95
CA ALA A 13 -4.54 14.00 60.28
C ALA A 13 -4.06 15.35 59.72
N ILE A 14 -3.29 16.10 60.52
CA ILE A 14 -2.73 17.39 60.08
C ILE A 14 -1.74 17.19 58.91
N ALA A 15 -0.85 16.20 59.00
CA ALA A 15 0.09 15.89 57.92
C ALA A 15 -0.62 15.51 56.60
N ALA A 16 -1.69 14.72 56.68
CA ALA A 16 -2.49 14.35 55.51
C ALA A 16 -3.13 15.58 54.83
N VAL A 17 -3.66 16.53 55.61
CA VAL A 17 -4.24 17.78 55.09
C VAL A 17 -3.18 18.62 54.37
N PHE A 18 -1.97 18.75 54.94
CA PHE A 18 -0.89 19.49 54.28
C PHE A 18 -0.44 18.85 52.97
N ILE A 19 -0.40 17.52 52.89
CA ILE A 19 -0.08 16.81 51.64
C ILE A 19 -1.14 17.10 50.57
N LEU A 20 -2.43 17.09 50.94
CA LEU A 20 -3.50 17.42 50.00
C LEU A 20 -3.37 18.86 49.50
N ILE A 21 -3.13 19.83 50.39
CA ILE A 21 -2.92 21.22 49.99
C ILE A 21 -1.74 21.34 49.02
N TYR A 22 -0.63 20.65 49.31
CA TYR A 22 0.54 20.66 48.43
C TYR A 22 0.23 20.09 47.04
N VAL A 23 -0.44 18.94 46.95
CA VAL A 23 -0.75 18.28 45.68
C VAL A 23 -1.77 19.07 44.85
N PHE A 24 -2.77 19.69 45.50
CA PHE A 24 -3.83 20.41 44.78
C PHE A 24 -3.47 21.86 44.41
N PHE A 25 -2.69 22.56 45.25
CA PHE A 25 -2.44 24.00 45.06
C PHE A 25 -1.01 24.35 44.65
N ILE A 26 -0.01 23.56 45.08
CA ILE A 26 1.40 23.92 44.90
C ILE A 26 2.03 23.11 43.77
N LYS A 27 1.61 21.86 43.56
CA LYS A 27 2.16 21.02 42.50
C LYS A 27 1.66 21.53 41.14
N PRO A 28 2.52 22.11 40.28
CA PRO A 28 2.11 22.53 38.95
C PRO A 28 1.63 21.29 38.17
N SER A 29 0.57 21.48 37.39
CA SER A 29 0.10 20.43 36.46
C SER A 29 1.26 20.08 35.52
N PRO A 30 1.50 18.80 35.23
CA PRO A 30 2.54 18.42 34.29
C PRO A 30 2.33 19.19 32.99
N GLU A 31 3.36 19.91 32.53
CA GLU A 31 3.31 20.66 31.28
C GLU A 31 2.94 19.69 30.16
N GLN A 32 1.82 19.94 29.49
CA GLN A 32 1.44 19.21 28.29
C GLN A 32 2.35 19.72 27.17
N GLU A 33 3.09 18.81 26.53
CA GLU A 33 3.99 19.13 25.43
C GLU A 33 3.26 19.97 24.37
N ASN A 34 3.74 21.20 24.14
CA ASN A 34 3.22 22.01 23.04
C ASN A 34 3.59 21.34 21.71
N LEU A 35 2.65 21.30 20.78
CA LEU A 35 2.89 20.80 19.43
C LEU A 35 3.94 21.69 18.75
N VAL A 36 5.14 21.16 18.56
CA VAL A 36 6.21 21.82 17.80
C VAL A 36 5.93 21.62 16.32
N SER A 37 5.69 22.71 15.60
CA SER A 37 5.61 22.67 14.14
C SER A 37 7.02 22.56 13.57
N THR A 38 7.34 21.44 12.95
CA THR A 38 8.58 21.33 12.16
C THR A 38 8.42 22.23 10.94
N PRO A 39 9.28 23.25 10.72
CA PRO A 39 9.21 24.02 9.49
C PRO A 39 9.47 23.08 8.32
N SER A 40 8.45 22.91 7.47
CA SER A 40 8.59 22.22 6.20
C SER A 40 9.48 23.07 5.30
N ASN A 41 10.79 22.86 5.35
CA ASN A 41 11.72 23.31 4.32
C ASN A 41 11.56 22.48 3.04
N ALA A 42 10.32 22.25 2.60
CA ALA A 42 10.04 21.76 1.26
C ALA A 42 10.17 22.96 0.33
N SER A 43 11.38 23.14 -0.22
CA SER A 43 11.58 24.02 -1.38
C SER A 43 10.70 23.50 -2.51
N LEU A 44 9.55 24.13 -2.72
CA LEU A 44 8.79 23.98 -3.96
C LEU A 44 9.70 24.48 -5.11
N PRO A 45 9.72 23.79 -6.26
CA PRO A 45 10.45 24.28 -7.42
C PRO A 45 9.83 25.62 -7.85
N ASP A 46 10.71 26.61 -8.00
CA ASP A 46 10.42 27.96 -8.44
C ASP A 46 9.86 27.92 -9.88
N VAL A 47 8.53 28.07 -10.04
CA VAL A 47 7.89 28.24 -11.36
C VAL A 47 7.90 29.73 -11.71
N ASN A 48 9.11 30.29 -11.79
CA ASN A 48 9.36 31.61 -12.39
C ASN A 48 9.61 31.45 -13.89
N ASN A 49 8.60 31.03 -14.65
CA ASN A 49 8.41 31.41 -16.06
C ASN A 49 7.25 30.64 -16.69
N SER A 50 6.08 31.26 -16.73
CA SER A 50 5.24 31.34 -17.94
C SER A 50 3.99 32.14 -17.59
N GLY A 51 3.80 33.25 -18.28
CA GLY A 51 2.77 34.25 -18.02
C GLY A 51 1.37 33.67 -17.93
N GLY A 52 0.71 34.00 -16.83
CA GLY A 52 -0.69 33.79 -16.58
C GLY A 52 -1.11 34.76 -15.48
N GLU A 53 -1.30 36.02 -15.87
CA GLU A 53 -1.97 37.02 -15.03
C GLU A 53 -3.33 36.47 -14.59
N THR A 54 -3.47 36.19 -13.30
CA THR A 54 -4.76 36.33 -12.62
C THR A 54 -4.47 36.76 -11.20
N GLY A 55 -4.63 38.06 -10.95
CA GLY A 55 -4.36 38.73 -9.69
C GLY A 55 -5.30 38.30 -8.57
N MET A 56 -4.99 37.18 -7.91
CA MET A 56 -5.64 36.72 -6.68
C MET A 56 -4.67 35.94 -5.79
N SER A 57 -3.49 36.52 -5.52
CA SER A 57 -2.41 35.85 -4.76
C SER A 57 -2.14 36.43 -3.36
N SER A 58 -2.78 37.56 -2.99
CA SER A 58 -2.54 38.19 -1.68
C SER A 58 -3.58 37.80 -0.62
N GLU A 59 -4.88 37.76 -0.96
CA GLU A 59 -5.93 37.38 0.00
C GLU A 59 -5.87 35.91 0.42
N THR A 60 -5.57 35.00 -0.52
CA THR A 60 -5.42 33.57 -0.25
C THR A 60 -4.24 33.26 0.69
N SER A 61 -3.18 34.07 0.63
CA SER A 61 -2.04 33.95 1.55
C SER A 61 -2.39 34.37 2.98
N ALA A 62 -3.24 35.40 3.14
CA ALA A 62 -3.73 35.81 4.45
C ALA A 62 -4.66 34.75 5.05
N VAL A 63 -5.61 34.23 4.25
CA VAL A 63 -6.53 33.15 4.67
C VAL A 63 -5.76 31.88 5.04
N ALA A 64 -4.71 31.52 4.29
CA ALA A 64 -3.87 30.37 4.60
C ALA A 64 -3.09 30.56 5.92
N LYS A 65 -2.60 31.76 6.21
CA LYS A 65 -1.93 32.08 7.49
C LYS A 65 -2.90 32.02 8.66
N ASP A 66 -4.11 32.53 8.50
CA ASP A 66 -5.15 32.48 9.53
C ASP A 66 -5.62 31.04 9.79
N PHE A 67 -5.79 30.25 8.73
CA PHE A 67 -6.11 28.83 8.86
C PHE A 67 -4.98 28.04 9.54
N LEU A 68 -3.73 28.32 9.20
CA LEU A 68 -2.57 27.71 9.85
C LEU A 68 -2.48 28.14 11.31
N ALA A 69 -2.69 29.42 11.63
CA ALA A 69 -2.76 29.91 12.99
C ALA A 69 -3.91 29.24 13.77
N LEU A 70 -5.06 29.03 13.15
CA LEU A 70 -6.17 28.29 13.72
C LEU A 70 -5.78 26.83 14.01
N LEU A 71 -5.20 26.13 13.04
CA LEU A 71 -4.73 24.75 13.20
C LEU A 71 -3.67 24.62 14.31
N LEU A 72 -2.78 25.60 14.45
CA LEU A 72 -1.76 25.63 15.49
C LEU A 72 -2.31 26.03 16.87
N ASN A 73 -3.37 26.83 16.91
CA ASN A 73 -4.02 27.22 18.16
C ASN A 73 -4.94 26.11 18.70
N VAL A 74 -5.33 25.16 17.85
CA VAL A 74 -5.98 23.91 18.26
C VAL A 74 -4.92 23.01 18.91
N LYS A 75 -4.60 23.31 20.17
CA LYS A 75 -3.59 22.57 20.97
C LYS A 75 -4.04 21.18 21.40
N ASN A 76 -5.35 20.93 21.42
CA ASN A 76 -5.89 19.68 21.96
C ASN A 76 -7.22 19.35 21.27
N ILE A 77 -7.16 18.50 20.25
CA ILE A 77 -8.36 17.82 19.73
C ILE A 77 -8.53 16.56 20.55
N LYS A 78 -9.39 16.61 21.56
CA LYS A 78 -9.82 15.40 22.24
C LYS A 78 -10.92 14.76 21.41
N LEU A 79 -10.61 13.59 20.85
CA LEU A 79 -11.66 12.71 20.36
C LEU A 79 -12.46 12.22 21.55
N ASN A 80 -13.78 12.24 21.43
CA ASN A 80 -14.64 11.68 22.44
C ASN A 80 -14.55 10.15 22.31
N ASP A 81 -13.95 9.47 23.28
CA ASP A 81 -13.76 8.01 23.24
C ASP A 81 -15.09 7.24 23.17
N VAL A 82 -16.21 7.90 23.45
CA VAL A 82 -17.56 7.36 23.25
C VAL A 82 -17.81 6.96 21.79
N ILE A 83 -17.12 7.57 20.81
CA ILE A 83 -17.28 7.16 19.41
C ILE A 83 -16.75 5.74 19.15
N PHE A 84 -15.77 5.28 19.92
CA PHE A 84 -15.16 3.95 19.73
C PHE A 84 -16.00 2.82 20.34
N ILE A 85 -16.95 3.14 21.22
CA ILE A 85 -17.93 2.19 21.74
C ILE A 85 -19.24 2.20 20.95
N ASP A 86 -19.40 3.13 20.00
CA ASP A 86 -20.58 3.18 19.13
C ASP A 86 -20.64 1.93 18.23
N LEU A 87 -21.83 1.37 18.07
CA LEU A 87 -22.10 0.26 17.17
C LEU A 87 -21.76 0.63 15.71
N ALA A 88 -21.98 1.89 15.32
CA ALA A 88 -21.65 2.37 13.97
C ALA A 88 -20.14 2.32 13.69
N PHE A 89 -19.31 2.65 14.68
CA PHE A 89 -17.85 2.57 14.56
C PHE A 89 -17.37 1.13 14.54
N ASN A 90 -17.95 0.27 15.39
CA ASN A 90 -17.66 -1.17 15.39
C ASN A 90 -18.09 -1.87 14.10
N SER A 91 -19.12 -1.36 13.41
CA SER A 91 -19.54 -1.86 12.11
C SER A 91 -18.62 -1.43 10.97
N LEU A 92 -17.71 -0.47 11.20
CA LEU A 92 -16.80 0.07 10.21
C LEU A 92 -15.56 -0.84 10.10
N HIS A 93 -15.78 -2.03 9.58
CA HIS A 93 -14.70 -2.93 9.20
C HIS A 93 -14.10 -2.44 7.88
N ASP A 94 -12.89 -1.90 7.94
CA ASP A 94 -12.09 -1.68 6.73
C ASP A 94 -11.86 -3.04 6.08
N SER A 95 -12.61 -3.30 5.01
CA SER A 95 -12.45 -4.52 4.26
C SER A 95 -11.13 -4.38 3.53
N SER A 96 -10.10 -5.06 4.03
CA SER A 96 -8.80 -5.17 3.35
C SER A 96 -9.01 -5.87 2.02
N ILE A 97 -9.45 -5.12 1.02
CA ILE A 97 -9.59 -5.61 -0.33
C ILE A 97 -8.18 -5.75 -0.88
N THR A 98 -7.78 -6.99 -1.13
CA THR A 98 -6.58 -7.24 -1.91
C THR A 98 -6.90 -6.79 -3.33
N LEU A 99 -6.49 -5.56 -3.67
CA LEU A 99 -6.51 -5.09 -5.05
C LEU A 99 -5.54 -6.00 -5.81
N THR A 100 -6.06 -6.98 -6.54
CA THR A 100 -5.28 -7.65 -7.59
C THR A 100 -5.03 -6.58 -8.64
N PRO A 101 -3.77 -6.17 -8.89
CA PRO A 101 -3.50 -5.23 -9.95
C PRO A 101 -3.94 -5.90 -11.25
N ASP A 102 -4.96 -5.36 -11.93
CA ASP A 102 -5.54 -5.95 -13.15
C ASP A 102 -4.56 -5.96 -14.35
N GLY A 103 -3.26 -5.75 -14.11
CA GLY A 103 -2.19 -5.75 -15.11
C GLY A 103 -2.35 -4.69 -16.20
N THR A 104 -3.37 -3.86 -16.09
CA THR A 104 -3.76 -2.82 -17.03
C THR A 104 -3.88 -1.53 -16.26
N GLU A 105 -2.73 -0.98 -15.87
CA GLU A 105 -2.63 0.41 -15.44
C GLU A 105 -3.15 1.28 -16.58
N GLY A 106 -4.43 1.62 -16.47
CA GLY A 106 -5.22 2.24 -17.51
C GLY A 106 -4.76 3.66 -17.75
N ARG A 107 -4.59 3.98 -19.05
CA ARG A 107 -4.25 5.28 -19.64
C ARG A 107 -3.00 5.96 -19.03
N PRO A 108 -1.98 6.27 -19.87
CA PRO A 108 -0.85 7.09 -19.42
C PRO A 108 -1.35 8.34 -18.68
N ASN A 109 -0.85 8.53 -17.45
CA ASN A 109 -1.22 9.65 -16.60
C ASN A 109 -0.98 10.96 -17.38
N PRO A 110 -2.03 11.71 -17.76
CA PRO A 110 -1.86 12.92 -18.57
C PRO A 110 -1.24 14.09 -17.79
N PHE A 111 -1.04 13.91 -16.47
CA PHE A 111 -0.37 14.86 -15.59
C PHE A 111 1.06 14.44 -15.23
N ALA A 112 1.53 13.27 -15.68
CA ALA A 112 2.93 12.92 -15.56
C ALA A 112 3.71 13.77 -16.57
N GLN A 113 4.60 14.64 -16.08
CA GLN A 113 5.53 15.34 -16.94
C GLN A 113 6.36 14.28 -17.66
N PHE A 114 6.24 14.20 -18.98
CA PHE A 114 7.06 13.32 -19.81
C PHE A 114 8.52 13.68 -19.58
N GLY A 115 9.23 12.93 -18.73
CA GLY A 115 10.52 13.41 -18.25
C GLY A 115 11.38 12.36 -17.58
N ASN A 116 10.92 11.69 -16.51
CA ASN A 116 11.85 11.00 -15.61
C ASN A 116 11.50 9.54 -15.26
N ASP A 117 10.50 8.93 -15.90
CA ASP A 117 10.36 7.47 -15.82
C ASP A 117 11.41 6.83 -16.73
N ILE A 118 12.65 6.80 -16.23
CA ILE A 118 13.57 5.71 -16.58
C ILE A 118 12.91 4.48 -15.98
N VAL A 119 11.92 3.90 -16.66
CA VAL A 119 11.49 2.53 -16.41
C VAL A 119 12.76 1.72 -16.63
N PRO A 120 13.42 1.17 -15.58
CA PRO A 120 14.44 0.19 -15.84
C PRO A 120 13.70 -0.94 -16.54
N THR A 121 13.99 -1.13 -17.83
CA THR A 121 13.43 -2.22 -18.62
C THR A 121 13.53 -3.46 -17.76
N PRO A 122 12.40 -4.06 -17.31
CA PRO A 122 12.46 -5.29 -16.56
C PRO A 122 13.28 -6.27 -17.39
N PRO A 123 14.26 -6.99 -16.80
CA PRO A 123 14.97 -8.02 -17.55
C PRO A 123 13.91 -8.90 -18.20
N ALA A 124 13.99 -9.00 -19.53
CA ALA A 124 12.99 -9.69 -20.32
C ALA A 124 12.65 -11.03 -19.64
N PRO A 125 11.35 -11.37 -19.48
CA PRO A 125 10.97 -12.69 -19.01
C PRO A 125 11.76 -13.74 -19.81
N PRO A 126 12.31 -14.79 -19.17
CA PRO A 126 12.98 -15.85 -19.91
C PRO A 126 12.04 -16.30 -21.02
N ALA A 127 12.54 -16.24 -22.26
CA ALA A 127 11.76 -16.63 -23.43
C ALA A 127 11.10 -17.99 -23.15
N PRO A 128 9.81 -18.17 -23.50
CA PRO A 128 9.17 -19.48 -23.40
C PRO A 128 10.10 -20.53 -24.02
N PRO A 129 10.30 -21.70 -23.38
CA PRO A 129 11.13 -22.75 -23.96
C PRO A 129 10.62 -23.02 -25.38
N ALA A 130 11.52 -22.88 -26.36
CA ALA A 130 11.18 -23.12 -27.75
C ALA A 130 10.48 -24.48 -27.87
N PRO A 131 9.40 -24.60 -28.67
CA PRO A 131 8.71 -25.87 -28.85
C PRO A 131 9.72 -26.95 -29.25
N PRO A 132 9.60 -28.18 -28.71
CA PRO A 132 10.55 -29.24 -28.99
C PRO A 132 10.56 -29.52 -30.50
N THR A 133 11.65 -29.11 -31.16
CA THR A 133 11.86 -29.42 -32.57
C THR A 133 12.45 -30.82 -32.64
N CYS A 134 11.70 -31.79 -33.15
CA CYS A 134 12.22 -33.14 -33.35
C CYS A 134 13.22 -33.15 -34.50
N THR A 135 14.44 -33.63 -34.26
CA THR A 135 15.42 -33.86 -35.32
C THR A 135 14.96 -35.02 -36.19
N ALA A 136 14.92 -34.80 -37.52
CA ALA A 136 14.61 -35.86 -38.48
C ALA A 136 15.52 -37.08 -38.26
N PRO A 137 14.99 -38.32 -38.29
CA PRO A 137 13.70 -38.74 -38.85
C PRO A 137 12.53 -38.81 -37.85
N LYS A 138 12.66 -38.26 -36.63
CA LYS A 138 11.61 -38.37 -35.59
C LYS A 138 10.48 -37.37 -35.80
N VAL A 139 9.26 -37.76 -35.45
CA VAL A 139 8.05 -36.92 -35.55
C VAL A 139 7.49 -36.65 -34.15
N LEU A 140 6.97 -35.45 -33.90
CA LEU A 140 6.36 -35.07 -32.62
C LEU A 140 4.98 -35.73 -32.47
N ASN A 141 4.78 -36.50 -31.41
CA ASN A 141 3.46 -37.02 -31.05
C ASN A 141 2.66 -35.93 -30.31
N PRO A 142 1.55 -35.42 -30.86
CA PRO A 142 0.79 -34.31 -30.25
C PRO A 142 0.09 -34.72 -28.93
N SER A 143 -0.15 -36.02 -28.70
CA SER A 143 -0.80 -36.51 -27.48
C SER A 143 0.18 -36.70 -26.32
N THR A 144 1.46 -36.96 -26.60
CA THR A 144 2.47 -37.26 -25.56
C THR A 144 3.61 -36.23 -25.50
N ASN A 145 3.64 -35.25 -26.40
CA ASN A 145 4.72 -34.27 -26.55
C ASN A 145 6.13 -34.89 -26.65
N ALA A 146 6.22 -36.13 -27.13
CA ALA A 146 7.48 -36.86 -27.28
C ALA A 146 7.81 -37.07 -28.77
N CYS A 147 9.10 -37.01 -29.10
CA CYS A 147 9.59 -37.35 -30.44
C CYS A 147 9.64 -38.87 -30.59
N VAL A 148 8.84 -39.42 -31.50
CA VAL A 148 8.78 -40.86 -31.79
C VAL A 148 9.42 -41.17 -33.14
N THR A 149 10.11 -42.31 -33.23
CA THR A 149 10.64 -42.81 -34.50
C THR A 149 9.48 -43.45 -35.27
N PRO A 150 9.10 -42.93 -36.45
CA PRO A 150 8.05 -43.54 -37.25
C PRO A 150 8.48 -44.94 -37.69
N MET A 151 7.56 -45.90 -37.63
CA MET A 151 7.82 -47.24 -38.14
C MET A 151 7.91 -47.21 -39.68
N THR A 152 8.78 -48.05 -40.23
CA THR A 152 8.93 -48.21 -41.67
C THR A 152 7.88 -49.18 -42.21
N CYS A 153 6.98 -48.69 -43.08
CA CYS A 153 6.02 -49.52 -43.77
C CYS A 153 6.67 -50.24 -44.96
N THR A 154 6.37 -51.53 -45.11
CA THR A 154 6.73 -52.29 -46.32
C THR A 154 5.68 -52.03 -47.41
N LEU A 155 6.14 -51.75 -48.63
CA LEU A 155 5.28 -51.53 -49.80
C LEU A 155 4.34 -52.75 -49.99
N PRO A 156 3.04 -52.57 -50.28
CA PRO A 156 2.33 -51.37 -50.77
C PRO A 156 1.71 -50.46 -49.69
N LYS A 157 2.01 -50.64 -48.40
CA LYS A 157 1.39 -49.87 -47.32
C LYS A 157 2.06 -48.51 -47.12
N VAL A 158 1.28 -47.48 -46.79
CA VAL A 158 1.73 -46.10 -46.51
C VAL A 158 1.48 -45.76 -45.04
N LEU A 159 2.37 -44.98 -44.41
CA LEU A 159 2.22 -44.55 -43.02
C LEU A 159 1.17 -43.43 -42.91
N ASP A 160 0.16 -43.64 -42.07
CA ASP A 160 -0.80 -42.59 -41.69
C ASP A 160 -0.18 -41.68 -40.61
N PRO A 161 -0.01 -40.37 -40.88
CA PRO A 161 0.64 -39.44 -39.95
C PRO A 161 -0.15 -39.19 -38.65
N LEU A 162 -1.46 -39.45 -38.63
CA LEU A 162 -2.31 -39.24 -37.45
C LEU A 162 -2.32 -40.46 -36.52
N THR A 163 -2.43 -41.66 -37.10
CA THR A 163 -2.53 -42.90 -36.32
C THR A 163 -1.19 -43.58 -36.12
N ASN A 164 -0.15 -43.18 -36.86
CA ASN A 164 1.16 -43.84 -36.87
C ASN A 164 1.01 -45.34 -37.19
N THR A 165 0.08 -45.68 -38.11
CA THR A 165 -0.19 -47.05 -38.57
C THR A 165 0.02 -47.19 -40.09
N CYS A 166 0.37 -48.38 -40.58
CA CYS A 166 0.52 -48.65 -42.02
C CYS A 166 -0.84 -48.99 -42.62
N VAL A 167 -1.37 -48.13 -43.49
CA VAL A 167 -2.64 -48.33 -44.19
C VAL A 167 -2.40 -48.70 -45.66
N THR A 168 -3.28 -49.53 -46.23
CA THR A 168 -3.27 -49.83 -47.67
C THR A 168 -4.09 -48.76 -48.38
N PRO A 169 -3.53 -48.00 -49.33
CA PRO A 169 -4.28 -46.97 -50.05
C PRO A 169 -5.43 -47.60 -50.86
N PRO A 170 -6.54 -46.87 -51.06
CA PRO A 170 -7.64 -47.33 -51.90
C PRO A 170 -7.15 -47.63 -53.33
N PRO A 171 -7.73 -48.62 -54.03
CA PRO A 171 -7.44 -48.85 -55.44
C PRO A 171 -7.80 -47.58 -56.24
N ASN A 172 -6.83 -47.06 -56.97
CA ASN A 172 -7.04 -45.90 -57.85
C ASN A 172 -7.99 -46.33 -59.00
N PRO A 173 -9.05 -45.59 -59.31
CA PRO A 173 -9.99 -45.92 -60.39
C PRO A 173 -9.35 -45.82 -61.78
#